data_AF-A0A428GXV3-F1
#
_entry.id   AF-A0A428GXV3-F1
#
_cell.length_a   1.000
_cell.length_b   1.000
_cell.length_c   1.000
_cell.angle_alpha   90.00
_cell.angle_beta   90.00
_cell.angle_gamma   90.00
#
_symmetry.space_group_name_H-M   'P 1'
#
loop_
_entity.id
_entity.type
_entity.pdbx_description
1 polymer ?
#
loop_
_entity_poly.entity_id
_entity_poly.type
_entity_poly.pdbx_seq_one_letter_code
_entity_poly.pdbx_strand_id
1 'polypeptide(L)'
;MSKEKISPVYIDEDKNVYELKKPVYKKPLFWSTIFLSVLSVFLVSIIYLAGIYANGIEEALKSNNVYYDQRDKQIHRLDTDEDSPTPGNNIIETKTFGEKVIFDEGTIQVKGMELSEGKVTVAVVLENNTDRTSSFNPKDFIAKAGNERLKYSSLTEIIGLDSEEENKKVSPNSNAIFFLNYDTPKNNSTDYSMQIGQYLWK
;
A
#
# COMPACT_ATOMS: atom_id res chain seq x y z
N MET A 1 46.67 -31.43 55.29
CA MET A 1 47.65 -30.97 54.29
C MET A 1 47.05 -29.78 53.53
N SER A 2 47.47 -28.56 53.88
CA SER A 2 47.01 -27.34 53.23
C SER A 2 47.78 -27.16 51.92
N LYS A 3 47.07 -27.02 50.79
CA LYS A 3 47.71 -26.69 49.50
C LYS A 3 47.87 -25.17 49.45
N GLU A 4 49.09 -24.67 49.68
CA GLU A 4 49.39 -23.26 49.46
C GLU A 4 49.24 -22.90 47.99
N LYS A 5 48.46 -21.86 47.73
CA LYS A 5 48.15 -21.37 46.40
C LYS A 5 49.27 -20.43 45.95
N ILE A 6 50.18 -20.95 45.13
CA ILE A 6 51.28 -20.17 44.55
C ILE A 6 50.70 -19.29 43.42
N SER A 7 50.61 -17.98 43.63
CA SER A 7 50.33 -17.00 42.59
C SER A 7 51.63 -16.62 41.87
N PRO A 8 51.66 -16.49 40.53
CA PRO A 8 52.83 -15.95 39.83
C PRO A 8 53.02 -14.48 40.18
N VAL A 9 54.28 -14.05 40.31
CA VAL A 9 54.68 -12.70 40.75
C VAL A 9 55.77 -12.18 39.81
N TYR A 10 55.71 -10.90 39.46
CA TYR A 10 56.74 -10.22 38.67
C TYR A 10 57.51 -9.27 39.59
N ILE A 11 58.84 -9.20 39.40
CA ILE A 11 59.73 -8.33 40.16
C ILE A 11 60.40 -7.40 39.15
N ASP A 12 60.29 -6.10 39.37
CA ASP A 12 60.95 -5.09 38.53
C ASP A 12 62.44 -4.90 38.91
N GLU A 13 63.16 -4.07 38.14
CA GLU A 13 64.59 -3.80 38.38
C GLU A 13 64.85 -3.13 39.74
N ASP A 14 63.86 -2.46 40.31
CA ASP A 14 63.88 -1.81 41.62
C ASP A 14 63.46 -2.74 42.78
N LYS A 15 63.26 -4.05 42.49
CA LYS A 15 62.83 -5.11 43.43
C LYS A 15 61.42 -4.94 44.00
N ASN A 16 60.55 -4.17 43.36
CA ASN A 16 59.14 -4.12 43.75
C ASN A 16 58.42 -5.38 43.28
N VAL A 17 57.56 -5.91 44.16
CA VAL A 17 56.91 -7.21 43.97
C VAL A 17 55.46 -7.00 43.55
N TYR A 18 55.10 -7.41 42.34
CA TYR A 18 53.75 -7.28 41.80
C TYR A 18 53.10 -8.65 41.61
N GLU A 19 51.95 -8.86 42.24
CA GLU A 19 51.18 -10.08 42.02
C GLU A 19 50.60 -10.06 40.59
N LEU A 20 50.91 -11.08 39.77
CA LEU A 20 50.26 -11.23 38.46
C LEU A 20 48.79 -11.55 38.69
N LYS A 21 47.95 -10.53 38.59
CA LYS A 21 46.50 -10.72 38.58
C LYS A 21 46.14 -11.71 37.49
N LYS A 22 45.47 -12.81 37.87
CA LYS A 22 45.04 -13.84 36.92
C LYS A 22 44.33 -13.17 35.74
N PRO A 23 44.65 -13.57 34.49
CA PRO A 23 44.10 -12.96 33.30
C PRO A 23 42.57 -12.94 33.38
N VAL A 24 41.99 -11.76 33.16
CA VAL A 24 40.56 -11.49 33.36
C VAL A 24 39.71 -12.44 32.51
N TYR A 25 40.17 -12.77 31.30
CA TYR A 25 39.52 -13.71 30.38
C TYR A 25 39.48 -15.17 30.84
N LYS A 26 40.21 -15.56 31.89
CA LYS A 26 40.10 -16.91 32.47
C LYS A 26 39.06 -17.00 33.59
N LYS A 27 38.43 -15.88 33.96
CA LYS A 27 37.36 -15.89 34.96
C LYS A 27 36.03 -16.21 34.28
N PRO A 28 35.21 -17.14 34.82
CA PRO A 28 33.91 -17.46 34.24
C PRO A 28 33.00 -16.23 34.16
N LEU A 29 33.13 -15.32 35.13
CA LEU A 29 32.40 -14.06 35.18
C LEU A 29 32.66 -13.18 33.94
N PHE A 30 33.87 -13.18 33.39
CA PHE A 30 34.22 -12.38 32.20
C PHE A 30 33.45 -12.86 30.96
N TRP A 31 33.40 -14.18 30.72
CA TRP A 31 32.65 -14.74 29.60
C TRP A 31 31.14 -14.58 29.76
N SER A 32 30.61 -14.71 30.99
CA SER A 32 29.19 -14.43 31.22
C SER A 32 28.83 -12.97 30.94
N THR A 33 29.71 -12.02 31.30
CA THR A 33 29.49 -10.59 31.02
C THR A 33 29.53 -10.30 29.53
N ILE A 34 30.50 -10.88 28.79
CA ILE A 34 30.57 -10.74 27.33
C ILE A 34 29.33 -11.34 26.67
N PHE A 35 28.95 -12.56 27.06
CA PHE A 35 27.78 -13.22 26.52
C PHE A 35 26.49 -12.44 26.79
N LEU A 36 26.28 -11.95 28.01
CA LEU A 36 25.14 -11.11 28.36
C LEU A 36 25.13 -9.79 27.59
N SER A 37 26.31 -9.20 27.35
CA SER A 37 26.43 -7.98 26.55
C SER A 37 26.04 -8.22 25.09
N VAL A 38 26.54 -9.29 24.47
CA VAL A 38 26.18 -9.66 23.08
C VAL A 38 24.70 -10.01 22.98
N LEU A 39 24.18 -10.78 23.94
CA LEU A 39 22.77 -11.17 24.00
C LEU A 39 21.86 -9.95 24.18
N SER A 40 22.26 -8.96 24.99
CA SER A 40 21.53 -7.71 25.17
C SER A 40 21.43 -6.92 23.86
N VAL A 41 22.54 -6.72 23.15
CA VAL A 41 22.56 -6.02 21.85
C VAL A 41 21.72 -6.78 20.82
N PHE A 42 21.79 -8.10 20.82
CA PHE A 42 20.97 -8.94 19.94
C PHE A 42 19.47 -8.80 20.23
N LEU A 43 19.07 -8.81 21.52
CA LEU A 43 17.67 -8.62 21.91
C LEU A 43 17.14 -7.24 21.48
N VAL A 44 17.92 -6.18 21.72
CA VAL A 44 17.55 -4.81 21.31
C VAL A 44 17.38 -4.75 19.79
N SER A 45 18.24 -5.42 19.03
CA SER A 45 18.15 -5.46 17.57
C SER A 45 16.88 -6.17 17.08
N ILE A 46 16.48 -7.29 17.72
CA ILE A 46 15.24 -7.99 17.40
C ILE A 46 14.01 -7.13 17.70
N ILE A 47 13.98 -6.48 18.88
CA ILE A 47 12.86 -5.62 19.27
C ILE A 47 12.74 -4.43 18.31
N TYR A 48 13.87 -3.83 17.91
CA TYR A 48 13.90 -2.75 16.93
C TYR A 48 13.37 -3.20 15.55
N LEU A 49 13.80 -4.35 15.05
CA LEU A 49 13.30 -4.92 13.80
C LEU A 49 11.80 -5.22 13.88
N ALA A 50 11.33 -5.83 14.97
CA ALA A 50 9.90 -6.11 15.17
C ALA A 50 9.06 -4.83 15.19
N GLY A 51 9.56 -3.76 15.79
CA GLY A 51 8.93 -2.43 15.76
C GLY A 51 8.85 -1.85 14.35
N ILE A 52 9.90 -1.98 13.55
CA ILE A 52 9.88 -1.56 12.13
C ILE A 52 8.84 -2.36 11.35
N TYR A 53 8.79 -3.69 11.52
CA TYR A 53 7.81 -4.53 10.83
C TYR A 53 6.37 -4.22 11.25
N ALA A 54 6.12 -3.99 12.55
CA ALA A 54 4.79 -3.62 13.04
C ALA A 54 4.34 -2.27 12.47
N ASN A 55 5.21 -1.25 12.53
CA ASN A 55 4.92 0.06 11.95
C ASN A 55 4.76 -0.03 10.43
N GLY A 56 5.59 -0.81 9.73
CA GLY A 56 5.50 -1.00 8.29
C GLY A 56 4.22 -1.73 7.86
N ILE A 57 3.74 -2.70 8.64
CA ILE A 57 2.45 -3.35 8.40
C ILE A 57 1.30 -2.38 8.68
N GLU A 58 1.35 -1.60 9.75
CA GLU A 58 0.32 -0.61 10.07
C GLU A 58 0.28 0.52 9.02
N GLU A 59 1.43 1.01 8.58
CA GLU A 59 1.56 1.98 7.49
C GLU A 59 1.09 1.41 6.16
N ALA A 60 1.42 0.16 5.85
CA ALA A 60 0.94 -0.52 4.64
C ALA A 60 -0.57 -0.75 4.68
N LEU A 61 -1.12 -1.15 5.83
CA LEU A 61 -2.56 -1.32 6.01
C LEU A 61 -3.28 0.03 5.89
N LYS A 62 -2.80 1.06 6.58
CA LYS A 62 -3.34 2.42 6.52
C LYS A 62 -3.23 3.03 5.12
N SER A 63 -2.13 2.78 4.41
CA SER A 63 -1.97 3.16 3.00
C SER A 63 -2.96 2.46 2.08
N ASN A 64 -3.44 1.28 2.45
CA ASN A 64 -4.46 0.52 1.73
C ASN A 64 -5.87 0.73 2.31
N ASN A 65 -6.03 1.76 3.15
CA ASN A 65 -7.29 2.12 3.82
C ASN A 65 -7.94 0.95 4.58
N VAL A 66 -7.10 0.12 5.19
CA VAL A 66 -7.50 -1.02 6.00
C VAL A 66 -6.78 -0.99 7.35
N TYR A 67 -7.34 -1.63 8.37
CA TYR A 67 -6.69 -1.91 9.65
C TYR A 67 -6.93 -3.37 10.02
N TYR A 68 -6.06 -3.92 10.86
CA TYR A 68 -6.24 -5.25 11.42
C TYR A 68 -6.88 -5.14 12.81
N ASP A 69 -8.04 -5.74 13.01
CA ASP A 69 -8.64 -5.85 14.35
C ASP A 69 -8.11 -7.11 15.04
N GLN A 70 -7.45 -6.89 16.17
CA GLN A 70 -6.86 -7.96 16.97
C GLN A 70 -7.92 -8.81 17.68
N ARG A 71 -9.16 -8.32 17.84
CA ARG A 71 -10.24 -8.99 18.59
C ARG A 71 -10.86 -10.12 17.79
N ASP A 72 -11.07 -9.93 16.49
CA ASP A 72 -11.65 -10.91 15.59
C ASP A 72 -10.63 -11.54 14.62
N LYS A 73 -9.39 -11.03 14.63
CA LYS A 73 -8.28 -11.45 13.77
C LYS A 73 -8.56 -11.23 12.27
N GLN A 74 -9.31 -10.18 11.94
CA GLN A 74 -9.66 -9.84 10.56
C GLN A 74 -9.15 -8.45 10.15
N ILE A 75 -9.05 -8.22 8.84
CA ILE A 75 -8.66 -6.94 8.25
C ILE A 75 -9.94 -6.21 7.83
N HIS A 76 -10.13 -5.02 8.37
CA HIS A 76 -11.30 -4.15 8.17
C HIS A 76 -10.91 -2.90 7.41
N ARG A 77 -11.83 -2.24 6.69
CA ARG A 77 -11.57 -0.95 6.03
C ARG A 77 -11.74 0.22 7.00
N LEU A 78 -10.93 1.27 6.83
CA LEU A 78 -10.90 2.42 7.74
C LEU A 78 -11.96 3.50 7.43
N ASP A 79 -12.63 3.43 6.29
CA ASP A 79 -13.73 4.34 5.97
C ASP A 79 -15.09 3.70 6.23
N THR A 80 -15.75 4.24 7.26
CA THR A 80 -17.20 4.40 7.31
C THR A 80 -17.49 5.86 6.97
N ASP A 81 -17.52 6.18 5.68
CA ASP A 81 -18.66 6.92 5.15
C ASP A 81 -19.52 5.86 4.46
N GLU A 82 -20.84 5.88 4.69
CA GLU A 82 -21.82 4.92 4.20
C GLU A 82 -21.99 4.89 2.66
N ASP A 83 -20.95 5.19 1.88
CA ASP A 83 -20.97 5.22 0.40
C ASP A 83 -19.75 4.54 -0.26
N SER A 84 -19.02 3.69 0.47
CA SER A 84 -18.13 2.72 -0.17
C SER A 84 -18.94 1.48 -0.58
N PRO A 85 -18.99 1.09 -1.87
CA PRO A 85 -19.79 -0.04 -2.30
C PRO A 85 -19.34 -1.29 -1.55
N THR A 86 -20.28 -1.89 -0.82
CA THR A 86 -20.10 -3.18 -0.17
C THR A 86 -19.46 -4.16 -1.16
N PRO A 87 -18.41 -4.92 -0.77
CA PRO A 87 -17.84 -5.96 -1.62
C PRO A 87 -18.86 -7.12 -1.68
N GLY A 88 -19.80 -6.97 -2.60
CA GLY A 88 -20.85 -7.91 -2.92
C GLY A 88 -21.20 -7.72 -4.38
N ASN A 89 -20.31 -8.20 -5.25
CA ASN A 89 -20.43 -8.28 -6.70
C ASN A 89 -20.47 -6.92 -7.41
N ASN A 90 -19.77 -6.79 -8.55
CA ASN A 90 -19.96 -5.75 -9.56
C ASN A 90 -18.89 -4.65 -9.72
N ILE A 91 -17.70 -4.78 -9.13
CA ILE A 91 -16.55 -3.94 -9.51
C ILE A 91 -15.61 -4.78 -10.38
N ILE A 92 -15.37 -4.32 -11.61
CA ILE A 92 -14.45 -4.96 -12.57
C ILE A 92 -13.20 -4.09 -12.65
N GLU A 93 -12.04 -4.71 -12.41
CA GLU A 93 -10.74 -4.09 -12.65
C GLU A 93 -10.23 -4.52 -14.02
N THR A 94 -10.08 -3.57 -14.95
CA THR A 94 -9.46 -3.80 -16.25
C THR A 94 -8.02 -3.31 -16.26
N LYS A 95 -7.12 -4.18 -16.73
CA LYS A 95 -5.73 -3.86 -17.08
C LYS A 95 -5.50 -3.90 -18.60
N THR A 96 -6.46 -4.43 -19.34
CA THR A 96 -6.36 -4.61 -20.79
C THR A 96 -7.14 -3.50 -21.48
N PHE A 97 -6.43 -2.44 -21.85
CA PHE A 97 -7.03 -1.35 -22.60
C PHE A 97 -7.41 -1.79 -24.01
N GLY A 98 -8.58 -1.36 -24.47
CA GLY A 98 -9.16 -1.74 -25.75
C GLY A 98 -10.19 -2.88 -25.66
N GLU A 99 -10.32 -3.57 -24.53
CA GLU A 99 -11.37 -4.58 -24.34
C GLU A 99 -12.67 -3.96 -23.81
N LYS A 100 -13.82 -4.48 -24.28
CA LYS A 100 -15.14 -4.09 -23.80
C LYS A 100 -15.46 -4.88 -22.53
N VAL A 101 -15.79 -4.18 -21.47
CA VAL A 101 -16.43 -4.73 -20.28
C VAL A 101 -17.93 -4.75 -20.54
N ILE A 102 -18.54 -5.93 -20.44
CA ILE A 102 -19.95 -6.17 -20.77
C ILE A 102 -20.77 -6.23 -19.49
N PHE A 103 -21.88 -5.50 -19.49
CA PHE A 103 -22.91 -5.48 -18.45
C PHE A 103 -24.27 -5.79 -19.08
N ASP A 104 -25.26 -6.11 -18.27
CA ASP A 104 -26.61 -6.37 -18.77
C ASP A 104 -27.22 -5.10 -19.39
N GLU A 105 -26.86 -3.92 -18.86
CA GLU A 105 -27.35 -2.62 -19.31
C GLU A 105 -26.58 -2.05 -20.52
N GLY A 106 -25.36 -2.53 -20.79
CA GLY A 106 -24.51 -1.90 -21.78
C GLY A 106 -23.06 -2.34 -21.76
N THR A 107 -22.19 -1.58 -22.43
CA THR A 107 -20.76 -1.85 -22.41
C THR A 107 -19.94 -0.63 -22.04
N ILE A 108 -18.80 -0.86 -21.39
CA ILE A 108 -17.80 0.17 -21.11
C ILE A 108 -16.46 -0.29 -21.67
N GLN A 109 -15.81 0.55 -22.47
CA GLN A 109 -14.50 0.28 -23.05
C GLN A 109 -13.53 1.38 -22.67
N VAL A 110 -12.44 1.00 -22.02
CA VAL A 110 -11.32 1.90 -21.74
C VAL A 110 -10.33 1.75 -22.88
N LYS A 111 -10.22 2.75 -23.76
CA LYS A 111 -9.40 2.69 -24.97
C LYS A 111 -7.91 2.81 -24.69
N GLY A 112 -7.55 3.54 -23.65
CA GLY A 112 -6.16 3.77 -23.28
C GLY A 112 -6.04 4.78 -22.15
N MET A 113 -4.85 4.80 -21.56
CA MET A 113 -4.44 5.73 -20.52
C MET A 113 -3.11 6.35 -20.95
N GLU A 114 -3.06 7.67 -21.06
CA GLU A 114 -1.89 8.41 -21.53
C GLU A 114 -1.46 9.42 -20.47
N LEU A 115 -0.16 9.50 -20.18
CA LEU A 115 0.43 10.56 -19.38
C LEU A 115 0.95 11.65 -20.32
N SER A 116 0.33 12.83 -20.26
CA SER A 116 0.75 13.99 -21.05
C SER A 116 0.57 15.27 -20.25
N GLU A 117 1.50 16.22 -20.41
CA GLU A 117 1.41 17.56 -19.79
C GLU A 117 1.15 17.56 -18.27
N GLY A 118 1.66 16.56 -17.54
CA GLY A 118 1.46 16.46 -16.09
C GLY A 118 0.05 16.01 -15.68
N LYS A 119 -0.69 15.35 -16.57
CA LYS A 119 -1.97 14.72 -16.28
C LYS A 119 -2.06 13.33 -16.93
N VAL A 120 -2.80 12.45 -16.28
CA VAL A 120 -3.19 11.17 -16.86
C VAL A 120 -4.57 11.31 -17.47
N THR A 121 -4.69 11.06 -18.77
CA THR A 121 -5.95 11.11 -19.50
C THR A 121 -6.37 9.70 -19.90
N VAL A 122 -7.62 9.36 -19.61
CA VAL A 122 -8.21 8.06 -19.90
C VAL A 122 -9.37 8.22 -20.87
N ALA A 123 -9.31 7.52 -21.98
CA ALA A 123 -10.36 7.51 -23.00
C ALA A 123 -11.39 6.41 -22.72
N VAL A 124 -12.65 6.81 -22.55
CA VAL A 124 -13.75 5.90 -22.24
C VAL A 124 -14.83 5.99 -23.31
N VAL A 125 -15.31 4.82 -23.75
CA VAL A 125 -16.51 4.67 -24.56
C VAL A 125 -17.54 3.91 -23.72
N LEU A 126 -18.72 4.49 -23.56
CA LEU A 126 -19.84 3.88 -22.84
C LEU A 126 -21.02 3.73 -23.81
N GLU A 127 -21.57 2.52 -23.90
CA GLU A 127 -22.70 2.18 -24.77
C GLU A 127 -23.89 1.79 -23.89
N ASN A 128 -24.94 2.62 -23.85
CA ASN A 128 -26.17 2.33 -23.13
C ASN A 128 -27.13 1.58 -24.06
N ASN A 129 -27.35 0.29 -23.81
CA ASN A 129 -28.20 -0.58 -24.62
C ASN A 129 -29.60 -0.75 -24.02
N THR A 130 -29.97 0.09 -23.06
CA THR A 130 -31.30 0.08 -22.44
C THR A 130 -32.22 1.11 -23.06
N ASP A 131 -33.53 0.93 -22.85
CA ASP A 131 -34.57 1.89 -23.26
C ASP A 131 -34.73 3.06 -22.28
N ARG A 132 -33.83 3.20 -21.29
CA ARG A 132 -33.83 4.29 -20.29
C ARG A 132 -32.52 5.07 -20.31
N THR A 133 -32.57 6.32 -19.86
CA THR A 133 -31.35 7.12 -19.63
C THR A 133 -30.53 6.47 -18.50
N SER A 134 -29.24 6.35 -18.70
CA SER A 134 -28.29 5.88 -17.68
C SER A 134 -27.53 7.06 -17.09
N SER A 135 -27.34 7.08 -15.77
CA SER A 135 -26.63 8.14 -15.05
C SER A 135 -25.43 7.58 -14.28
N PHE A 136 -24.30 8.26 -14.35
CA PHE A 136 -23.08 7.89 -13.64
C PHE A 136 -22.34 9.09 -13.06
N ASN A 137 -21.57 8.89 -11.99
CA ASN A 137 -20.62 9.90 -11.52
C ASN A 137 -19.23 9.65 -12.14
N PRO A 138 -18.60 10.62 -12.80
CA PRO A 138 -17.25 10.46 -13.35
C PRO A 138 -16.19 10.06 -12.30
N LYS A 139 -16.38 10.39 -11.02
CA LYS A 139 -15.47 10.05 -9.91
C LYS A 139 -15.46 8.58 -9.54
N ASP A 140 -16.49 7.85 -9.97
CA ASP A 140 -16.64 6.42 -9.72
C ASP A 140 -15.72 5.56 -10.59
N PHE A 141 -15.21 6.15 -11.66
CA PHE A 141 -14.15 5.58 -12.47
C PHE A 141 -12.81 5.78 -11.76
N ILE A 142 -12.24 4.69 -11.25
CA ILE A 142 -11.01 4.74 -10.45
C ILE A 142 -9.83 4.31 -11.30
N ALA A 143 -8.99 5.26 -11.70
CA ALA A 143 -7.71 4.97 -12.34
C ALA A 143 -6.63 4.68 -11.29
N LYS A 144 -5.73 3.74 -11.60
CA LYS A 144 -4.60 3.38 -10.75
C LYS A 144 -3.30 3.29 -11.56
N ALA A 145 -2.20 3.64 -10.91
CA ALA A 145 -0.84 3.34 -11.34
C ALA A 145 -0.15 2.47 -10.28
N GLY A 146 0.03 1.18 -10.56
CA GLY A 146 0.40 0.17 -9.57
C GLY A 146 -0.65 0.10 -8.46
N ASN A 147 -0.23 0.39 -7.22
CA ASN A 147 -1.13 0.44 -6.06
C ASN A 147 -1.66 1.85 -5.75
N GLU A 148 -1.20 2.88 -6.47
CA GLU A 148 -1.64 4.26 -6.25
C GLU A 148 -2.97 4.51 -6.96
N ARG A 149 -3.99 4.94 -6.21
CA ARG A 149 -5.23 5.49 -6.76
C ARG A 149 -4.96 6.91 -7.25
N LEU A 150 -5.18 7.16 -8.54
CA LEU A 150 -5.01 8.48 -9.12
C LEU A 150 -6.14 9.39 -8.69
N LYS A 151 -5.81 10.64 -8.38
CA LYS A 151 -6.79 11.64 -7.97
C LYS A 151 -7.54 12.17 -9.21
N TYR A 152 -8.87 12.00 -9.22
CA TYR A 152 -9.71 12.57 -10.27
C TYR A 152 -9.59 14.10 -10.29
N SER A 153 -9.44 14.64 -11.50
CA SER A 153 -9.24 16.06 -11.76
C SER A 153 -10.45 16.65 -12.48
N SER A 154 -10.81 16.09 -13.63
CA SER A 154 -11.92 16.58 -14.44
C SER A 154 -12.41 15.57 -15.46
N LEU A 155 -13.55 15.87 -16.08
CA LEU A 155 -14.08 15.17 -17.25
C LEU A 155 -14.07 16.14 -18.43
N THR A 156 -13.66 15.65 -19.60
CA THR A 156 -13.82 16.34 -20.88
C THR A 156 -14.76 15.51 -21.74
N GLU A 157 -15.95 16.04 -21.98
CA GLU A 157 -16.90 15.40 -22.89
C GLU A 157 -16.44 15.57 -24.34
N ILE A 158 -16.58 14.50 -25.13
CA ILE A 158 -16.43 14.55 -26.58
C ILE A 158 -17.79 14.45 -27.26
N ILE A 159 -18.60 13.46 -26.87
CA ILE A 159 -19.93 13.23 -27.43
C ILE A 159 -20.82 12.50 -26.42
N GLY A 160 -22.12 12.83 -26.48
CA GLY A 160 -23.19 11.96 -25.99
C GLY A 160 -23.37 11.97 -24.47
N LEU A 161 -22.85 12.97 -23.76
CA LEU A 161 -23.18 13.19 -22.36
C LEU A 161 -24.09 14.40 -22.21
N ASP A 162 -25.20 14.23 -21.50
CA ASP A 162 -25.99 15.37 -21.04
C ASP A 162 -25.45 15.82 -19.67
N SER A 163 -25.29 17.14 -19.51
CA SER A 163 -24.73 17.76 -18.32
C SER A 163 -25.81 18.53 -17.57
N GLU A 164 -26.35 17.93 -16.51
CA GLU A 164 -27.22 18.67 -15.58
C GLU A 164 -26.59 18.87 -14.20
N GLU A 165 -25.71 17.99 -13.72
CA GLU A 165 -25.12 18.11 -12.37
C GLU A 165 -23.72 17.42 -12.30
N GLU A 166 -23.32 17.00 -11.09
CA GLU A 166 -22.11 16.19 -10.83
C GLU A 166 -22.16 14.84 -11.58
N ASN A 167 -23.36 14.30 -11.77
CA ASN A 167 -23.60 13.10 -12.56
C ASN A 167 -23.77 13.43 -14.05
N LYS A 168 -23.32 12.51 -14.91
CA LYS A 168 -23.46 12.56 -16.36
C LYS A 168 -24.48 11.54 -16.82
N LYS A 169 -25.26 11.92 -17.82
CA LYS A 169 -26.35 11.12 -18.36
C LYS A 169 -26.03 10.67 -19.78
N VAL A 170 -26.40 9.44 -20.11
CA VAL A 170 -26.31 8.86 -21.45
C VAL A 170 -27.70 8.44 -21.88
N SER A 171 -28.14 8.95 -23.03
CA SER A 171 -29.46 8.65 -23.59
C SER A 171 -29.68 7.14 -23.80
N PRO A 172 -30.94 6.69 -23.85
CA PRO A 172 -31.27 5.31 -24.23
C PRO A 172 -30.69 4.92 -25.59
N ASN A 173 -30.26 3.66 -25.73
CA ASN A 173 -29.78 3.09 -27.00
C ASN A 173 -28.73 3.96 -27.71
N SER A 174 -27.84 4.59 -26.95
CA SER A 174 -26.84 5.54 -27.46
C SER A 174 -25.47 5.36 -26.80
N ASN A 175 -24.47 6.04 -27.38
CA ASN A 175 -23.09 5.95 -26.95
C ASN A 175 -22.59 7.31 -26.47
N ALA A 176 -21.72 7.28 -25.46
CA ALA A 176 -20.96 8.42 -24.98
C ALA A 176 -19.46 8.16 -25.13
N ILE A 177 -18.74 9.22 -25.50
CA ILE A 177 -17.27 9.24 -25.58
C ILE A 177 -16.78 10.42 -24.77
N PHE A 178 -15.88 10.16 -23.84
CA PHE A 178 -15.34 11.17 -22.95
C PHE A 178 -13.95 10.81 -22.46
N PHE A 179 -13.25 11.84 -21.99
CA PHE A 179 -11.98 11.71 -21.31
C PHE A 179 -12.15 11.96 -19.82
N LEU A 180 -11.52 11.11 -19.01
CA LEU A 180 -11.33 11.33 -17.59
C LEU A 180 -9.89 11.75 -17.36
N ASN A 181 -9.69 12.86 -16.66
CA ASN A 181 -8.38 13.40 -16.35
C ASN A 181 -8.08 13.20 -14.87
N TYR A 182 -6.87 12.72 -14.60
CA TYR A 182 -6.35 12.48 -13.27
C TYR A 182 -5.01 13.19 -13.09
N ASP A 183 -4.66 13.45 -11.83
CA ASP A 183 -3.35 13.96 -11.48
C ASP A 183 -2.26 12.93 -11.82
N THR A 184 -1.05 13.41 -12.11
CA THR A 184 0.10 12.54 -12.40
C THR A 184 0.39 11.62 -11.20
N PRO A 185 0.68 10.32 -11.44
CA PRO A 185 1.08 9.41 -10.39
C PRO A 185 2.33 9.92 -9.67
N LYS A 186 2.36 9.77 -8.35
CA LYS A 186 3.56 10.07 -7.55
C LYS A 186 4.62 8.98 -7.72
N ASN A 187 4.19 7.77 -8.09
CA ASN A 187 5.08 6.67 -8.43
C ASN A 187 5.48 6.68 -9.92
N ASN A 188 6.54 5.95 -10.25
CA ASN A 188 6.98 5.72 -11.63
C ASN A 188 6.40 4.41 -12.20
N SER A 189 5.22 3.99 -11.75
CA SER A 189 4.62 2.73 -12.20
C SER A 189 4.17 2.84 -13.65
N THR A 190 4.45 1.81 -14.42
CA THR A 190 3.91 1.61 -15.78
C THR A 190 2.75 0.62 -15.80
N ASP A 191 2.39 0.03 -14.66
CA ASP A 191 1.24 -0.86 -14.52
C ASP A 191 -0.01 -0.01 -14.26
N TYR A 192 -0.79 0.25 -15.30
CA TYR A 192 -2.02 1.04 -15.18
C TYR A 192 -3.24 0.13 -15.14
N SER A 193 -4.21 0.46 -14.30
CA SER A 193 -5.49 -0.24 -14.24
C SER A 193 -6.64 0.73 -14.01
N MET A 194 -7.85 0.25 -14.27
CA MET A 194 -9.07 1.01 -14.05
C MET A 194 -10.14 0.14 -13.41
N GLN A 195 -10.74 0.63 -12.33
CA GLN A 195 -11.90 -0.01 -11.71
C GLN A 195 -13.19 0.65 -12.19
N ILE A 196 -14.13 -0.19 -12.58
CA ILE A 196 -15.42 0.16 -13.19
C ILE A 196 -16.49 -0.59 -12.41
N GLY A 197 -17.44 0.12 -11.80
CA GLY A 197 -18.55 -0.50 -11.08
C GLY A 197 -19.81 -0.67 -11.92
N GLN A 198 -20.62 -1.72 -11.73
CA GLN A 198 -21.97 -1.78 -12.36
C GLN A 198 -22.92 -0.71 -11.84
N TYR A 199 -22.64 -0.14 -10.67
CA TYR A 199 -23.44 0.96 -10.12
C TYR A 199 -23.38 2.24 -10.97
N LEU A 200 -22.56 2.26 -12.04
CA LEU A 200 -22.55 3.27 -13.09
C LEU A 200 -23.82 3.24 -13.99
N TRP A 201 -24.62 2.18 -13.91
CA TRP A 201 -25.90 2.04 -14.63
C TRP A 201 -27.09 2.32 -13.69
N LYS A 202 -27.22 3.56 -13.20
CA LYS A 202 -28.40 3.99 -12.43
C LYS A 202 -29.42 4.74 -13.28
#